data_AF-R6CH53-F1
#
_entry.id   AF-R6CH53-F1
#
_cell.length_a   1.000
_cell.length_b   1.000
_cell.length_c   1.000
_cell.angle_alpha   90.00
_cell.angle_beta   90.00
_cell.angle_gamma   90.00
#
_symmetry.space_group_name_H-M   'P 1'
#
loop_
_entity.id
_entity.type
_entity.pdbx_description
1 polymer ?
#
loop_
_entity_poly.entity_id
_entity_poly.type
_entity_poly.pdbx_seq_one_letter_code
_entity_poly.pdbx_strand_id
1 'polypeptide(L)' 'MPKDPKKVMRTLIIICVITGLCATAVGIVALALKEYIIAAAMFIVAGWQVLKFINWRKKCL' A
#
# COMPACT_ATOMS: atom_id res chain seq x y z
N MET A 1 6.70 21.06 3.68
CA MET A 1 5.54 21.19 4.59
C MET A 1 4.21 21.16 3.82
N PRO A 2 3.37 20.13 4.00
CA PRO A 2 2.06 20.07 3.33
C PRO A 2 1.11 21.12 3.93
N LYS A 3 0.47 21.88 3.04
CA LYS A 3 -0.39 23.04 3.30
C LYS A 3 -1.64 22.72 4.15
N ASP A 4 -1.96 21.43 4.38
CA ASP A 4 -3.06 20.95 5.24
C ASP A 4 -2.78 19.51 5.77
N PRO A 5 -2.14 19.34 6.94
CA PRO A 5 -1.76 18.01 7.46
C PRO A 5 -2.97 17.08 7.71
N LYS A 6 -4.15 17.64 8.03
CA LYS A 6 -5.39 16.89 8.23
C LYS A 6 -5.88 16.17 6.96
N LYS A 7 -5.80 16.81 5.79
CA LYS A 7 -6.22 16.19 4.52
C LYS A 7 -5.26 15.07 4.11
N VAL A 8 -3.97 15.28 4.33
CA VAL A 8 -2.92 14.30 4.03
C VAL A 8 -3.08 13.04 4.88
N MET A 9 -3.30 13.20 6.18
CA MET A 9 -3.52 12.07 7.10
C MET A 9 -4.77 11.28 6.74
N ARG A 10 -5.86 11.96 6.36
CA ARG A 10 -7.10 11.31 5.91
C ARG A 10 -6.89 10.48 4.64
N THR A 11 -6.15 11.03 3.67
CA THR A 11 -5.80 10.30 2.44
C THR A 11 -4.89 9.09 2.72
N LEU A 12 -3.97 9.21 3.69
CA LEU A 12 -3.09 8.10 4.07
C LEU A 12 -3.87 6.94 4.69
N ILE A 13 -4.83 7.24 5.57
CA ILE A 13 -5.73 6.26 6.18
C ILE A 13 -6.54 5.55 5.08
N ILE A 14 -7.11 6.29 4.13
CA ILE A 14 -7.87 5.72 3.01
C ILE A 14 -6.99 4.77 2.17
N ILE A 15 -5.77 5.20 1.83
CA ILE A 15 -4.83 4.35 1.07
C ILE A 15 -4.49 3.08 1.86
N CYS A 16 -4.27 3.19 3.16
CA CYS A 16 -3.93 2.07 4.03
C CYS A 16 -5.10 1.06 4.13
N VAL A 17 -6.33 1.54 4.27
CA VAL A 17 -7.54 0.70 4.27
C VAL A 17 -7.70 -0.03 2.92
N ILE A 18 -7.54 0.68 1.81
CA ILE A 18 -7.63 0.08 0.46
C ILE A 18 -6.53 -0.97 0.25
N THR A 19 -5.29 -0.68 0.68
CA THR A 19 -4.20 -1.67 0.56
C THR A 19 -4.40 -2.88 1.46
N GLY A 20 -4.93 -2.69 2.68
CA GLY A 20 -5.31 -3.80 3.57
C GLY A 20 -6.40 -4.69 2.97
N LEU A 21 -7.42 -4.08 2.35
CA LEU A 21 -8.49 -4.82 1.66
C LEU A 21 -7.93 -5.63 0.47
N CYS A 22 -7.10 -5.00 -0.37
CA CYS A 22 -6.47 -5.69 -1.50
C CYS A 22 -5.55 -6.82 -1.03
N ALA A 23 -4.76 -6.62 0.03
CA ALA A 23 -3.88 -7.65 0.59
C ALA A 23 -4.67 -8.86 1.11
N THR A 24 -5.82 -8.61 1.74
CA THR A 24 -6.69 -9.66 2.25
C THR A 24 -7.31 -10.47 1.11
N ALA A 25 -7.83 -9.81 0.08
CA ALA A 25 -8.36 -10.47 -1.12
C ALA A 25 -7.30 -11.32 -1.83
N VAL A 26 -6.09 -10.76 -2.00
CA VAL A 26 -4.96 -11.46 -2.60
C VAL A 26 -4.53 -12.66 -1.77
N GLY A 27 -4.50 -12.54 -0.44
CA GLY A 27 -4.17 -13.66 0.46
C GLY A 27 -5.16 -14.82 0.38
N ILE A 28 -6.46 -14.53 0.23
CA ILE A 28 -7.50 -15.56 0.03
C ILE A 28 -7.30 -16.27 -1.32
N VAL A 29 -7.00 -15.52 -2.38
CA VAL A 29 -6.71 -16.10 -3.70
C VAL A 29 -5.41 -16.92 -3.68
N ALA A 30 -4.42 -16.55 -2.85
CA ALA A 30 -3.15 -17.26 -2.67
C ALA A 30 -3.28 -18.60 -1.96
N LEU A 31 -4.19 -18.68 -1.00
CA LEU A 31 -4.50 -19.93 -0.31
C LEU A 31 -5.20 -20.92 -1.26
N ALA A 32 -6.00 -20.41 -2.19
CA ALA A 32 -6.73 -21.23 -3.16
C ALA A 32 -5.84 -21.71 -4.32
N LEU A 33 -4.90 -20.89 -4.76
CA LEU A 33 -4.02 -21.16 -5.89
C LEU A 33 -2.58 -21.21 -5.37
N LYS A 34 -2.00 -22.42 -5.32
CA LYS A 34 -0.60 -22.76 -4.97
C LYS A 34 0.42 -22.12 -5.94
N GLU A 35 0.32 -20.81 -6.15
CA GLU A 35 0.86 -20.11 -7.31
C GLU A 35 1.78 -18.97 -6.86
N TYR A 36 3.04 -19.08 -7.27
CA TYR A 36 4.12 -18.09 -7.08
C TYR A 36 3.78 -16.68 -7.62
N ILE A 37 2.79 -16.58 -8.50
CA ILE A 37 2.31 -15.33 -9.10
C ILE A 37 1.84 -14.33 -8.04
N ILE A 38 1.29 -14.83 -6.94
CA ILE A 38 0.73 -13.97 -5.89
C ILE A 38 1.82 -13.41 -4.98
N ALA A 39 2.88 -14.18 -4.74
CA ALA A 39 4.08 -13.68 -4.07
C ALA A 39 4.75 -12.57 -4.89
N ALA A 40 4.83 -12.73 -6.22
CA ALA A 40 5.34 -11.70 -7.12
C ALA A 40 4.49 -10.43 -7.10
N ALA A 41 3.16 -10.56 -7.08
CA ALA A 41 2.25 -9.43 -6.95
C ALA A 41 2.40 -8.69 -5.60
N MET A 42 2.56 -9.42 -4.49
CA MET A 42 2.85 -8.83 -3.18
C MET A 42 4.15 -8.04 -3.18
N PHE A 43 5.20 -8.54 -3.85
CA PHE A 43 6.49 -7.84 -3.95
C PHE A 43 6.38 -6.49 -4.68
N ILE A 44 5.59 -6.45 -5.76
CA ILE A 44 5.35 -5.21 -6.52
C ILE A 44 4.55 -4.21 -5.70
N VAL A 45 3.50 -4.66 -4.99
CA VAL A 45 2.68 -3.79 -4.13
C VAL A 45 3.50 -3.23 -2.97
N ALA A 46 4.34 -4.06 -2.34
CA ALA A 46 5.24 -3.63 -1.27
C ALA A 46 6.26 -2.60 -1.77
N GLY A 47 6.90 -2.85 -2.92
CA GLY A 47 7.80 -1.89 -3.55
C GLY A 47 7.13 -0.54 -3.84
N TRP A 48 5.88 -0.58 -4.33
CA TRP A 48 5.10 0.63 -4.58
C TRP A 48 4.72 1.38 -3.30
N GLN A 49 4.32 0.66 -2.24
CA GLN A 49 4.05 1.26 -0.92
C GLN A 49 5.29 1.95 -0.35
N VAL A 50 6.46 1.31 -0.45
CA VAL A 50 7.74 1.87 0.03
C VAL A 50 8.11 3.13 -0.75
N LEU A 51 8.01 3.12 -2.08
CA LEU A 51 8.25 4.32 -2.90
C LEU A 51 7.29 5.45 -2.56
N LYS A 52 5.99 5.16 -2.36
CA LYS A 52 5.01 6.16 -1.92
C LYS A 52 5.38 6.73 -0.55
N PHE A 53 5.79 5.89 0.39
CA PHE A 53 6.20 6.31 1.72
C PHE A 53 7.46 7.19 1.70
N ILE A 54 8.47 6.82 0.90
CA ILE A 54 9.69 7.63 0.74
C ILE A 54 9.37 8.97 0.08
N ASN A 55 8.56 8.98 -0.96
CA ASN A 55 8.17 10.22 -1.64
C ASN A 55 7.33 11.13 -0.71
N TRP A 56 6.55 10.54 0.20
CA TRP A 56 5.82 11.26 1.23
C TRP A 56 6.73 11.84 2.31
N ARG A 57 7.71 11.06 2.80
CA ARG A 57 8.76 11.52 3.73
C ARG A 57 9.53 12.71 3.15
N LYS A 58 9.90 12.66 1.87
CA LYS A 58 10.58 13.76 1.17
C LYS A 58 9.74 15.03 0.99
N LYS A 59 8.40 14.93 1.02
CA LYS A 59 7.49 16.10 0.95
C LYS A 59 7.20 16.73 2.33
N CYS A 60 7.41 15.97 3.41
CA CYS A 60 7.15 16.42 4.77
C CYS A 60 8.38 17.05 5.45
N LEU A 61 9.59 16.57 5.13
CA LEU A 61 10.84 17.32 5.32
C LEU A 61 10.87 18.55 4.39
#